data_AF-A0A497J1E1-F1
#
_entry.id   AF-A0A497J1E1-F1
#
_cell.length_a   1.000
_cell.length_b   1.000
_cell.length_c   1.000
_cell.angle_alpha   90.00
_cell.angle_beta   90.00
_cell.angle_gamma   90.00
#
_symmetry.space_group_name_H-M   'P 1'
#
loop_
_entity.id
_entity.type
_entity.pdbx_description
1 polymer ?
#
loop_
_entity_poly.entity_id
_entity_poly.type
_entity_poly.pdbx_seq_one_letter_code
_entity_poly.pdbx_strand_id
1 'polypeptide(L)'
;NWARMSYKHPYSQALIKSIREFGKEPEIWPTIAGSAPFSVFVDKLKLPFVCGGLGHGARAHAPNEYLVIGEGGPTGGLSTMEKSFVAIIDNISKAKF
;
A
#
# COMPACT_ATOMS: atom_id res chain seq x y z
N ASN A 1 5.31 17.40 -11.31
CA ASN A 1 3.98 17.30 -10.67
C ASN A 1 4.06 16.34 -9.48
N TRP A 2 2.99 16.17 -8.70
CA TRP A 2 2.93 15.16 -7.64
C TRP A 2 2.48 13.82 -8.23
N ALA A 3 2.89 12.70 -7.63
CA ALA A 3 2.38 11.37 -8.00
C ALA A 3 0.91 11.25 -7.53
N ARG A 4 -0.03 11.55 -8.42
CA ARG A 4 -1.47 11.48 -8.15
C ARG A 4 -2.07 10.29 -8.89
N MET A 5 -2.95 9.57 -8.22
CA MET A 5 -3.74 8.49 -8.81
C MET A 5 -5.18 8.56 -8.32
N SER A 6 -6.14 8.36 -9.21
CA SER A 6 -7.56 8.29 -8.81
C SER A 6 -7.80 7.02 -8.00
N TYR A 7 -8.58 7.11 -6.91
CA TYR A 7 -8.99 5.91 -6.19
C TYR A 7 -9.85 4.99 -7.06
N LYS A 8 -10.51 5.52 -8.11
CA LYS A 8 -11.30 4.75 -9.09
C LYS A 8 -10.44 4.04 -10.13
N HIS A 9 -9.14 4.31 -10.21
CA HIS A 9 -8.26 3.66 -11.17
C HIS A 9 -8.22 2.14 -10.89
N PRO A 10 -8.15 1.27 -11.92
CA PRO A 10 -8.15 -0.19 -11.73
C PRO A 10 -7.11 -0.67 -10.72
N TYR A 11 -5.91 -0.09 -10.72
CA TYR A 11 -4.84 -0.47 -9.78
C TYR A 11 -5.09 0.01 -8.34
N SER A 12 -5.71 1.17 -8.16
CA SER A 12 -6.17 1.62 -6.84
C SER A 12 -7.25 0.69 -6.31
N GLN A 13 -8.18 0.27 -7.18
CA GLN A 13 -9.21 -0.70 -6.82
C GLN A 13 -8.63 -2.09 -6.52
N ALA A 14 -7.58 -2.51 -7.23
CA ALA A 14 -6.87 -3.76 -6.94
C ALA A 14 -6.23 -3.74 -5.54
N LEU A 15 -5.57 -2.63 -5.16
CA LEU A 15 -5.05 -2.44 -3.80
C LEU A 15 -6.17 -2.47 -2.76
N ILE A 16 -7.27 -1.73 -2.98
CA ILE A 16 -8.42 -1.69 -2.07
C ILE A 16 -9.04 -3.09 -1.89
N LYS A 17 -9.22 -3.83 -2.99
CA LYS A 17 -9.72 -5.21 -2.98
C LYS A 17 -8.83 -6.11 -2.13
N SER A 18 -7.51 -5.98 -2.28
CA SER A 18 -6.53 -6.78 -1.54
C SER A 18 -6.66 -6.58 -0.04
N ILE A 19 -6.92 -5.36 0.44
CA ILE A 19 -7.14 -5.12 1.87
C ILE A 19 -8.45 -5.77 2.36
N ARG A 20 -9.50 -5.70 1.54
CA ARG A 20 -10.81 -6.31 1.84
C ARG A 20 -10.80 -7.82 1.91
N GLU A 21 -9.93 -8.49 1.15
CA GLU A 21 -9.76 -9.95 1.21
C GLU A 21 -9.28 -10.45 2.58
N PHE A 22 -8.68 -9.57 3.38
CA PHE A 22 -8.27 -9.85 4.76
C PHE A 22 -9.32 -9.41 5.79
N GLY A 23 -10.55 -9.10 5.34
CA GLY A 23 -11.64 -8.68 6.21
C GLY A 23 -11.44 -7.29 6.83
N LYS A 24 -10.70 -6.40 6.17
CA LYS A 24 -10.44 -5.02 6.60
C LYS A 24 -11.00 -4.02 5.60
N GLU A 25 -11.52 -2.90 6.08
CA GLU A 25 -11.87 -1.76 5.22
C GLU A 25 -10.74 -0.72 5.23
N PRO A 26 -10.16 -0.36 4.07
CA PRO A 26 -9.07 0.60 4.01
C PRO A 26 -9.56 2.04 4.15
N GLU A 27 -8.79 2.86 4.87
CA GLU A 27 -8.90 4.31 4.78
C GLU A 27 -8.11 4.82 3.57
N ILE A 28 -8.73 5.64 2.74
CA ILE A 28 -8.11 6.16 1.51
C ILE A 28 -7.49 7.52 1.78
N TRP A 29 -6.16 7.56 1.84
CA TRP A 29 -5.39 8.79 2.00
C TRP A 29 -4.97 9.37 0.63
N PRO A 30 -5.42 10.57 0.25
CA PRO A 30 -5.09 11.16 -1.05
C PRO A 30 -3.64 11.68 -1.13
N THR A 31 -2.99 11.87 0.02
CA THR A 31 -1.61 12.38 0.15
C THR A 31 -0.96 11.73 1.37
N ILE A 32 0.32 11.38 1.26
CA ILE A 32 1.16 10.98 2.40
C ILE A 32 1.99 12.19 2.85
N ALA A 33 2.23 12.33 4.16
CA ALA A 33 3.06 13.42 4.70
C ALA A 33 4.55 13.30 4.35
N GLY A 34 5.00 12.09 3.99
CA GLY A 34 6.36 11.82 3.55
C GLY A 34 6.63 12.27 2.12
N SER A 35 7.91 12.34 1.76
CA SER A 35 8.35 12.71 0.42
C SER A 35 9.32 11.67 -0.15
N ALA A 36 9.22 11.45 -1.46
CA ALA A 36 10.13 10.66 -2.26
C ALA A 36 9.95 11.10 -3.74
N PRO A 37 10.86 10.76 -4.67
CA PRO A 37 10.75 11.14 -6.08
C PRO A 37 9.69 10.32 -6.85
N PHE A 38 8.54 10.01 -6.24
CA PHE A 38 7.47 9.19 -6.83
C PHE A 38 6.87 9.79 -8.11
N SER A 39 6.96 11.10 -8.29
CA SER A 39 6.44 11.78 -9.48
C SER A 39 7.07 11.28 -10.77
N VAL A 40 8.29 10.72 -10.75
CA VAL A 40 8.96 10.16 -11.94
C VAL A 40 8.13 9.05 -12.58
N PHE A 41 7.49 8.19 -11.78
CA PHE A 41 6.65 7.10 -12.30
C PHE A 41 5.47 7.64 -13.12
N VAL A 42 4.80 8.68 -12.63
CA VAL A 42 3.62 9.25 -13.29
C VAL A 42 4.02 10.21 -14.42
N ASP A 43 4.96 11.13 -14.17
CA ASP A 43 5.30 12.20 -15.10
C ASP A 43 6.17 11.72 -16.26
N LYS A 44 7.15 10.85 -16.00
CA LYS A 44 8.13 10.40 -17.01
C LYS A 44 7.79 9.03 -17.58
N LEU A 45 7.50 8.05 -16.71
CA LEU A 45 7.27 6.67 -17.14
C LEU A 45 5.82 6.40 -17.56
N LYS A 46 4.90 7.32 -17.25
CA LYS A 46 3.44 7.16 -17.47
C LYS A 46 2.89 5.88 -16.84
N LEU A 47 3.51 5.45 -15.74
CA LEU A 47 3.11 4.28 -14.98
C LEU A 47 2.17 4.69 -13.83
N PRO A 48 1.14 3.89 -13.57
CA PRO A 48 0.31 4.08 -12.39
C PRO A 48 1.12 3.82 -11.11
N PHE A 49 0.78 4.56 -10.05
CA PHE A 49 1.43 4.49 -8.75
C PHE A 49 0.38 4.34 -7.64
N VAL A 50 0.53 3.32 -6.81
CA VAL A 50 -0.29 3.05 -5.62
C VAL A 50 0.63 2.65 -4.46
N CYS A 51 0.23 2.95 -3.23
CA CYS A 51 0.99 2.63 -2.02
C CYS A 51 0.02 2.21 -0.91
N GLY A 52 0.35 1.15 -0.20
CA GLY A 52 -0.46 0.60 0.89
C GLY A 52 -0.12 -0.87 1.15
N GLY A 53 -0.86 -1.48 2.08
CA GLY A 53 -0.64 -2.84 2.55
C GLY A 53 -1.13 -3.00 3.99
N LEU A 54 -1.09 -4.23 4.49
CA LEU A 54 -1.29 -4.52 5.92
C LEU A 54 0.05 -4.72 6.62
N GLY A 55 0.00 -4.89 7.94
CA GLY A 55 1.18 -4.91 8.80
C GLY A 55 1.38 -3.57 9.49
N HIS A 56 2.37 -3.49 10.37
CA HIS A 56 2.68 -2.26 11.07
C HIS A 56 4.16 -2.14 11.36
N GLY A 57 4.74 -1.04 10.89
CA GLY A 57 6.03 -0.54 11.31
C GLY A 57 5.92 0.97 11.52
N ALA A 58 6.75 1.54 12.38
CA ALA A 58 6.67 2.96 12.68
C ALA A 58 8.02 3.53 13.09
N ARG A 59 8.04 4.88 13.16
CA ARG A 59 9.21 5.67 13.57
C ARG A 59 10.39 5.50 12.62
N ALA A 60 10.11 5.39 11.32
CA ALA A 60 11.13 5.45 10.28
C ALA A 60 12.07 6.64 10.54
N HIS A 61 13.38 6.38 10.53
CA HIS A 61 14.46 7.33 10.83
C HIS A 61 14.67 7.69 12.32
N ALA A 62 14.12 6.93 13.28
CA ALA A 62 14.38 7.11 14.70
C ALA A 62 15.19 5.93 15.30
N PRO A 63 15.94 6.12 16.41
CA PRO A 63 16.70 5.03 17.05
C PRO A 63 15.84 3.85 17.55
N ASN A 64 14.54 4.06 17.71
CA ASN A 64 13.56 3.08 18.14
C ASN A 64 12.54 2.76 17.03
N GLU A 65 12.98 2.80 15.78
CA GLU A 65 12.28 2.26 14.62
C GLU A 65 11.98 0.76 14.81
N TYR A 66 10.80 0.33 14.38
CA TYR A 66 10.39 -1.07 14.54
C TYR A 66 9.40 -1.55 13.48
N LEU A 67 9.29 -2.89 13.39
CA LEU A 67 8.29 -3.63 12.65
C LEU A 67 7.65 -4.68 13.58
N VAL A 68 6.33 -4.87 13.50
CA VAL A 68 5.62 -5.91 14.28
C VAL A 68 5.79 -7.26 13.60
N ILE A 69 6.36 -8.23 14.33
CA ILE A 69 6.56 -9.60 13.84
C ILE A 69 5.38 -10.51 14.18
N GLY A 70 4.92 -10.49 15.44
CA GLY A 70 3.89 -11.38 15.95
C GLY A 70 2.48 -11.04 15.47
N GLU A 71 1.63 -12.07 15.37
CA GLU A 71 0.20 -11.95 15.07
C GLU A 71 -0.65 -11.91 16.35
N GLY A 72 -1.95 -11.61 16.22
CA GLY A 72 -2.91 -11.63 17.34
C GLY A 72 -2.95 -10.33 18.18
N GLY A 73 -2.12 -9.35 17.84
CA GLY A 73 -2.17 -8.00 18.40
C GLY A 73 -3.23 -7.10 17.73
N PRO A 74 -3.28 -5.81 18.11
CA PRO A 74 -4.21 -4.84 17.50
C PRO A 74 -3.84 -4.50 16.04
N THR A 75 -2.63 -4.81 15.61
CA THR A 75 -2.14 -4.66 14.23
C THR A 75 -1.78 -6.01 13.64
N GLY A 76 -1.75 -6.10 12.31
CA GLY A 76 -1.20 -7.29 11.63
C GLY A 76 0.31 -7.42 11.87
N GLY A 77 0.79 -8.66 11.98
CA GLY A 77 2.22 -8.99 12.07
C GLY A 77 2.88 -9.16 10.71
N LEU A 78 4.07 -9.77 10.71
CA LEU A 78 4.89 -9.95 9.51
C LEU A 78 4.20 -10.88 8.49
N SER A 79 3.54 -11.94 8.95
CA SER A 79 2.85 -12.88 8.05
C SER A 79 1.67 -12.21 7.35
N THR A 80 0.89 -11.41 8.09
CA THR A 80 -0.19 -10.60 7.52
C THR A 80 0.33 -9.59 6.50
N MET A 81 1.45 -8.91 6.81
CA MET A 81 2.10 -7.98 5.90
C MET A 81 2.48 -8.65 4.57
N GLU A 82 3.25 -9.74 4.62
CA GLU A 82 3.71 -10.47 3.44
C GLU A 82 2.54 -10.94 2.57
N LYS A 83 1.54 -11.58 3.18
CA LYS A 83 0.36 -12.06 2.46
C LYS A 83 -0.41 -10.93 1.80
N SER A 84 -0.49 -9.75 2.43
CA SER A 84 -1.16 -8.59 1.84
C SER A 84 -0.42 -8.09 0.59
N PHE A 85 0.91 -8.08 0.59
CA PHE A 85 1.69 -7.71 -0.60
C PHE A 85 1.50 -8.72 -1.74
N VAL A 86 1.45 -10.01 -1.43
CA VAL A 86 1.14 -11.06 -2.42
C VAL A 86 -0.25 -10.82 -3.03
N ALA A 87 -1.26 -10.57 -2.19
CA ALA A 87 -2.62 -10.28 -2.67
C ALA A 87 -2.67 -9.02 -3.55
N ILE A 88 -1.91 -7.98 -3.20
CA ILE A 88 -1.80 -6.75 -4.01
C ILE A 88 -1.25 -7.05 -5.39
N ILE A 89 -0.14 -7.78 -5.47
CA ILE A 89 0.50 -8.13 -6.75
C ILE A 89 -0.43 -9.02 -7.58
N ASP A 90 -1.06 -10.02 -6.97
CA ASP A 90 -2.01 -10.91 -7.63
C ASP A 90 -3.23 -10.14 -8.17
N ASN A 91 -3.84 -9.26 -7.37
CA ASN A 91 -4.98 -8.46 -7.80
C ASN A 91 -4.60 -7.43 -8.88
N ILE A 92 -3.40 -6.84 -8.82
CA ILE A 92 -2.89 -5.97 -9.90
C ILE A 92 -2.73 -6.77 -11.20
N SER A 93 -2.21 -8.01 -11.14
CA SER A 93 -2.04 -8.85 -12.33
C SER A 93 -3.37 -9.19 -13.05
N LYS A 94 -4.49 -9.14 -12.31
CA LYS A 94 -5.84 -9.42 -12.80
C LYS A 94 -6.62 -8.16 -13.17
N ALA A 95 -6.09 -6.97 -12.86
CA ALA A 95 -6.75 -5.71 -13.16
C ALA A 95 -6.73 -5.45 -14.68
N LYS A 96 -7.89 -5.11 -15.25
CA LYS A 96 -8.01 -4.78 -16.67
C LYS A 96 -7.82 -3.27 -16.88
N PHE A 97 -7.13 -2.91 -17.96
CA PHE A 97 -6.91 -1.54 -18.40
C PHE A 97 -7.98 -1.09 -19.40
#